data_AF-X1JUP1-F1
#
_entry.id   AF-X1JUP1-F1
#
_cell.length_a   1.000
_cell.length_b   1.000
_cell.length_c   1.000
_cell.angle_alpha   90.00
_cell.angle_beta   90.00
_cell.angle_gamma   90.00
#
_symmetry.space_group_name_H-M   'P 1'
#
loop_
_entity.id
_entity.type
_entity.pdbx_description
1 polymer ?
#
loop_
_entity_poly.entity_id
_entity_poly.type
_entity_poly.pdbx_seq_one_letter_code
_entity_poly.pdbx_strand_id
1 'polypeptide(L)'
;FNKGFRDNVYGYDKSFYAEDTCTSCGICVEVCPVNNITLEEGIPQWEHKCQQCLACINFCPEKCIQFGDKTLKTQRYHHPEITVKDMANQKI
;
A
#
# COMPACT_ATOMS: atom_id res chain seq x y z
N PHE A 1 9.34 17.45 -17.64
CA PHE A 1 9.39 16.27 -16.75
C PHE A 1 9.76 16.73 -15.35
N ASN A 2 8.97 16.39 -14.33
CA ASN A 2 9.27 16.75 -12.95
C ASN A 2 10.46 15.88 -12.44
N LYS A 3 11.67 16.43 -12.54
CA LYS A 3 12.91 15.75 -12.13
C LYS A 3 12.88 15.33 -10.66
N GLY A 4 12.34 16.20 -9.79
CA GLY A 4 12.25 15.92 -8.36
C GLY A 4 11.38 14.70 -8.02
N PHE A 5 10.31 14.47 -8.79
CA PHE A 5 9.50 13.26 -8.61
C PHE A 5 10.27 11.99 -8.96
N ARG A 6 10.95 11.94 -10.12
CA ARG A 6 11.71 10.76 -10.55
C ARG A 6 12.82 10.40 -9.56
N ASP A 7 13.50 11.40 -9.03
CA ASP A 7 14.63 11.21 -8.12
C ASP A 7 14.17 10.70 -6.73
N ASN A 8 12.89 10.85 -6.37
CA ASN A 8 12.37 10.54 -5.03
C ASN A 8 11.13 9.62 -5.02
N VAL A 9 10.83 8.90 -6.11
CA VAL A 9 9.66 8.00 -6.18
C VAL A 9 9.59 7.06 -4.97
N TYR A 10 10.71 6.43 -4.66
CA TYR A 10 10.83 5.47 -3.57
C TYR A 10 10.73 6.09 -2.18
N GLY A 11 11.22 7.32 -2.01
CA GLY A 11 11.27 7.96 -0.69
C GLY A 11 9.91 8.44 -0.18
N TYR A 12 8.90 8.52 -1.05
CA TYR A 12 7.57 8.96 -0.63
C TYR A 12 6.86 7.96 0.27
N ASP A 13 7.25 6.67 0.25
CA ASP A 13 6.55 5.67 1.03
C ASP A 13 6.71 5.81 2.55
N LYS A 14 7.66 6.65 3.00
CA LYS A 14 7.79 7.09 4.39
C LYS A 14 6.54 7.74 4.98
N SER A 15 5.62 8.22 4.14
CA SER A 15 4.35 8.79 4.59
C SER A 15 3.24 7.75 4.73
N PHE A 16 3.48 6.48 4.39
CA PHE A 16 2.52 5.43 4.69
C PHE A 16 2.58 5.03 6.17
N TYR A 17 1.41 4.75 6.71
CA TYR A 17 1.25 4.16 8.04
C TYR A 17 -0.05 3.36 8.08
N ALA A 18 -0.15 2.44 9.05
CA ALA A 18 -1.38 1.75 9.39
C ALA A 18 -1.89 2.27 10.74
N GLU A 19 -3.20 2.49 10.82
CA GLU A 19 -3.89 2.81 12.09
C GLU A 19 -3.98 1.57 13.00
N ASP A 20 -4.34 1.80 14.26
CA ASP A 20 -4.50 0.77 15.31
C ASP A 20 -5.60 -0.26 15.03
N THR A 21 -6.51 0.04 14.10
CA THR A 21 -7.52 -0.88 13.59
C THR A 21 -6.95 -1.98 12.67
N CYS A 22 -5.64 -1.97 12.39
CA CYS A 22 -4.99 -3.01 11.60
C CYS A 22 -5.11 -4.39 12.27
N THR A 23 -5.66 -5.36 11.53
CA THR A 23 -5.83 -6.75 11.99
C THR A 23 -4.65 -7.67 11.62
N SER A 24 -3.55 -7.11 11.11
CA SER A 24 -2.38 -7.87 10.64
C SER A 24 -2.70 -8.94 9.58
N CYS A 25 -3.79 -8.76 8.80
CA CYS A 25 -4.28 -9.75 7.84
C CYS A 25 -3.31 -10.08 6.68
N GLY A 26 -2.29 -9.26 6.45
CA GLY A 26 -1.27 -9.51 5.41
C GLY A 26 -1.68 -9.19 3.97
N ILE A 27 -2.92 -8.79 3.70
CA ILE A 27 -3.40 -8.49 2.33
C ILE A 27 -2.52 -7.42 1.66
N CYS A 28 -2.05 -6.41 2.39
CA CYS A 28 -1.17 -5.38 1.84
C CYS A 28 0.16 -5.95 1.29
N VAL A 29 0.71 -6.98 1.94
CA VAL A 29 1.90 -7.72 1.49
C VAL A 29 1.60 -8.56 0.26
N GLU A 30 0.42 -9.18 0.23
CA GLU A 30 -0.03 -10.04 -0.87
C GLU A 30 -0.27 -9.24 -2.15
N VAL A 31 -0.94 -8.09 -2.08
CA VAL A 31 -1.27 -7.27 -3.27
C VAL A 31 -0.13 -6.38 -3.74
N CYS A 32 0.99 -6.29 -3.02
CA CYS A 32 2.12 -5.46 -3.43
C CYS A 32 2.93 -6.17 -4.54
N PRO A 33 2.94 -5.66 -5.78
CA PRO A 33 3.60 -6.35 -6.89
C PRO A 33 5.13 -6.34 -6.78
N VAL A 34 5.68 -5.37 -6.04
CA VAL A 34 7.14 -5.17 -5.88
C VAL A 34 7.67 -5.63 -4.52
N ASN A 35 6.88 -6.37 -3.75
CA ASN A 35 7.24 -6.87 -2.42
C ASN A 35 7.83 -5.77 -1.51
N ASN A 36 7.22 -4.58 -1.51
CA ASN A 36 7.66 -3.43 -0.71
C ASN A 36 7.20 -3.48 0.75
N ILE A 37 6.30 -4.39 1.11
CA ILE A 37 5.66 -4.38 2.41
C ILE A 37 6.00 -5.66 3.15
N THR A 38 6.45 -5.53 4.40
CA THR A 38 6.67 -6.60 5.37
C THR A 38 5.73 -6.39 6.57
N LEU A 39 5.54 -7.41 7.40
CA LEU A 39 4.85 -7.28 8.69
C LEU A 39 5.88 -7.44 9.80
N GLU A 40 6.15 -6.37 10.54
CA GLU A 40 7.01 -6.39 11.73
C GLU A 40 6.13 -6.25 12.97
N GLU A 41 6.17 -7.25 13.87
CA GLU A 41 5.30 -7.31 15.06
C GLU A 41 3.79 -7.17 14.72
N GLY A 42 3.39 -7.61 13.53
CA GLY A 42 2.02 -7.50 13.03
C GLY A 42 1.68 -6.16 12.36
N ILE A 43 2.60 -5.19 12.33
CA ILE A 43 2.40 -3.87 11.74
C ILE A 43 3.07 -3.81 10.36
N PRO A 44 2.37 -3.34 9.30
CA PRO A 44 2.97 -3.15 7.98
C PRO A 44 4.13 -2.14 7.99
N GLN A 45 5.26 -2.52 7.40
CA GLN A 45 6.42 -1.66 7.15
C GLN A 45 6.69 -1.53 5.65
N TRP A 46 7.11 -0.35 5.20
CA TRP A 46 7.38 -0.05 3.78
C TRP A 46 8.88 0.10 3.51
N GLU A 47 9.42 -0.76 2.64
CA GLU A 47 10.84 -1.02 2.42
C GLU A 47 11.51 -0.12 1.35
N HIS A 48 10.99 1.09 1.09
CA HIS A 48 11.56 2.08 0.16
C HIS A 48 11.78 1.57 -1.28
N LYS A 49 10.88 0.72 -1.77
CA LYS A 49 10.75 0.19 -3.14
C LYS A 49 9.38 0.49 -3.75
N CYS A 50 8.57 1.33 -3.09
CA CYS A 50 7.20 1.62 -3.51
C CYS A 50 7.14 2.26 -4.92
N GLN A 51 6.25 1.72 -5.77
CA GLN A 51 5.94 2.25 -7.10
C GLN A 51 4.68 3.14 -7.11
N GLN A 52 4.15 3.48 -5.93
CA GLN A 52 2.99 4.36 -5.74
C GLN A 52 1.70 3.90 -6.45
N CYS A 53 1.47 2.60 -6.60
CA CYS A 53 0.25 2.05 -7.20
C CYS A 53 -0.99 2.14 -6.29
N LEU A 54 -0.79 2.37 -4.99
CA LEU A 54 -1.84 2.47 -3.97
C LEU A 54 -2.71 1.21 -3.79
N ALA A 55 -2.27 0.05 -4.27
CA ALA A 55 -2.99 -1.20 -4.11
C ALA A 55 -3.24 -1.55 -2.63
N CYS A 56 -2.23 -1.39 -1.77
CA CYS A 56 -2.34 -1.66 -0.34
C CYS A 56 -3.43 -0.83 0.36
N ILE A 57 -3.58 0.45 0.01
CA ILE A 57 -4.63 1.32 0.55
C ILE A 57 -6.02 0.86 0.12
N ASN A 58 -6.17 0.53 -1.17
CA ASN A 58 -7.48 0.23 -1.75
C ASN A 58 -7.99 -1.17 -1.42
N PHE A 59 -7.10 -2.15 -1.25
CA PHE A 59 -7.45 -3.52 -0.89
C PHE A 59 -7.46 -3.80 0.62
N CYS A 60 -7.08 -2.83 1.46
CA CYS A 60 -7.16 -3.00 2.91
C CYS A 60 -8.63 -3.09 3.35
N PRO A 61 -9.09 -4.23 3.92
CA PRO A 61 -10.49 -4.40 4.33
C PRO A 61 -10.89 -3.43 5.45
N GLU A 62 -9.98 -3.19 6.39
CA GLU A 62 -10.17 -2.26 7.51
C GLU A 62 -10.00 -0.79 7.12
N LYS A 63 -9.54 -0.52 5.89
CA LYS A 63 -9.25 0.84 5.37
C LYS A 63 -8.25 1.64 6.20
N CYS A 64 -7.48 0.97 7.06
CA CYS A 64 -6.60 1.54 8.08
C CYS A 64 -5.24 2.03 7.54
N ILE A 65 -4.90 1.72 6.29
CA ILE A 65 -3.66 2.19 5.67
C ILE A 65 -3.86 3.59 5.10
N GLN A 66 -2.99 4.53 5.47
CA GLN A 66 -3.04 5.92 5.04
C GLN A 66 -1.73 6.35 4.38
N PHE A 67 -1.80 7.45 3.63
CA PHE A 67 -0.66 8.16 3.05
C PHE A 67 -0.74 9.64 3.44
N GLY A 68 -0.02 10.00 4.50
CA GLY A 68 -0.18 11.28 5.19
C GLY A 68 -1.65 11.55 5.55
N ASP A 69 -2.07 12.80 5.42
CA ASP A 69 -3.45 13.21 5.77
C ASP A 69 -4.43 13.15 4.60
N LYS A 70 -3.91 12.96 3.38
CA LYS A 70 -4.71 13.07 2.15
C LYS A 70 -5.74 11.97 2.01
N THR A 71 -5.45 10.77 2.53
CA THR A 71 -6.26 9.58 2.32
C THR A 71 -7.32 9.36 3.39
N LEU A 72 -7.26 10.09 4.51
CA LEU A 72 -8.16 9.95 5.66
C LEU A 72 -9.64 10.13 5.29
N LYS A 73 -9.93 11.00 4.32
CA LYS A 73 -11.30 11.33 3.89
C LYS A 73 -11.67 10.74 2.52
N THR A 74 -10.83 9.85 1.99
CA THR A 74 -11.01 9.29 0.64
C THR A 74 -11.64 7.91 0.71
N GLN A 75 -12.58 7.63 -0.19
CA GLN A 75 -13.14 6.30 -0.34
C GLN A 75 -12.12 5.35 -0.97
N ARG A 76 -12.14 4.08 -0.56
CA ARG A 76 -11.32 3.02 -1.16
C ARG A 76 -12.05 2.45 -2.38
N TYR A 77 -11.33 2.22 -3.46
CA TYR A 77 -11.87 1.58 -4.63
C TYR A 77 -10.84 0.64 -5.26
N HIS A 78 -11.28 -0.60 -5.49
CA HIS A 78 -10.73 -1.46 -6.52
C HIS A 78 -11.89 -1.97 -7.36
N HIS A 79 -11.60 -2.43 -8.57
CA HIS A 79 -12.62 -3.00 -9.44
C HIS A 79 -13.28 -4.22 -8.76
N PRO A 80 -14.62 -4.32 -8.70
CA PRO A 80 -15.31 -5.38 -7.95
C PRO A 80 -14.98 -6.82 -8.38
N GLU A 81 -14.65 -7.00 -9.67
CA GLU A 81 -14.31 -8.32 -10.22
C GLU A 81 -12.84 -8.71 -10.02
N ILE A 82 -11.99 -7.77 -9.55
CA ILE A 82 -10.57 -8.03 -9.32
C ILE A 82 -10.37 -8.44 -7.86
N THR A 83 -9.84 -9.64 -7.68
CA THR A 83 -9.59 -10.24 -6.37
C THR A 83 -8.16 -9.97 -5.89
N VAL A 84 -7.92 -10.23 -4.60
CA VAL A 84 -6.56 -10.22 -4.02
C VAL A 84 -5.62 -11.16 -4.78
N LYS A 85 -6.13 -12.32 -5.21
CA LYS A 85 -5.36 -13.30 -6.00
C LYS A 85 -4.95 -12.75 -7.37
N ASP A 86 -5.85 -12.02 -8.04
CA ASP A 86 -5.55 -11.41 -9.34
C ASP A 86 -4.46 -10.33 -9.20
N MET A 87 -4.47 -9.58 -8.10
CA MET A 87 -3.41 -8.63 -7.77
C MET A 87 -2.10 -9.35 -7.43
N ALA A 88 -2.16 -10.43 -6.65
CA ALA A 88 -0.98 -11.23 -6.28
C ALA A 88 -0.25 -11.82 -7.50
N ASN A 89 -1.00 -12.15 -8.56
CA ASN A 89 -0.44 -12.65 -9.82
C ASN A 89 0.38 -11.61 -10.60
N GLN A 90 0.32 -10.32 -10.23
CA GLN A 90 1.08 -9.24 -10.88
C GLN A 90 2.47 -9.03 -10.25
N LYS A 91 2.88 -9.89 -9.30
CA LYS A 91 4.20 -9.79 -8.65
C LYS A 91 5.33 -9.99 -9.66
N ILE A 92 6.31 -9.09 -9.60
CA ILE A 92 7.51 -9.07 -10.45
C ILE A 92 8.75 -9.61 -9.73
#